data_AF-A0A163RRE7-F1
#
_entry.id   AF-A0A163RRE7-F1
#
_cell.length_a   1.000
_cell.length_b   1.000
_cell.length_c   1.000
_cell.angle_alpha   90.00
_cell.angle_beta   90.00
_cell.angle_gamma   90.00
#
_symmetry.space_group_name_H-M   'P 1'
#
loop_
_entity.id
_entity.type
_entity.pdbx_description
1 polymer ?
#
loop_
_entity_poly.entity_id
_entity_poly.type
_entity_poly.pdbx_seq_one_letter_code
_entity_poly.pdbx_strand_id
1 'polypeptide(L)'
;MVEDTHFTHWKKELKPAVQSKKEEFHYLGYESVTDEEIWECVQARLKKKKIEPRLHALVDQILALSLNDFMTWLTIQSYKEG
;
A
#
# COMPACT_ATOMS: atom_id res chain seq x y z
N MET A 1 18.86 7.58 12.15
CA MET A 1 17.67 7.55 11.28
C MET A 1 16.51 7.13 12.15
N VAL A 2 15.61 8.04 12.51
CA VAL A 2 14.42 7.68 13.31
C VAL A 2 13.43 7.06 12.35
N GLU A 3 13.49 5.75 12.19
CA GLU A 3 12.34 5.00 11.70
C GLU A 3 11.18 5.31 12.65
N ASP A 4 10.17 6.01 12.14
CA ASP A 4 9.05 6.51 12.91
C ASP A 4 8.34 5.31 13.55
N THR A 5 8.57 5.07 14.84
CA THR A 5 8.14 3.86 15.58
C THR A 5 6.65 3.58 15.41
N HIS A 6 5.84 4.63 15.17
CA HIS A 6 4.41 4.53 14.87
C HIS A 6 4.11 3.85 13.54
N PHE A 7 4.86 4.13 12.47
CA PHE A 7 4.63 3.53 11.16
C PHE A 7 4.94 2.04 11.16
N THR A 8 6.00 1.64 11.85
CA THR A 8 6.37 0.22 12.02
C THR A 8 5.32 -0.52 12.84
N HIS A 9 4.76 0.13 13.87
CA HIS A 9 3.65 -0.42 14.64
C HIS A 9 2.40 -0.60 13.78
N TRP A 10 1.97 0.44 13.04
CA TRP A 10 0.82 0.34 12.14
C TRP A 10 1.00 -0.68 11.02
N LYS A 11 2.21 -0.84 10.47
CA LYS A 11 2.48 -1.88 9.47
C LYS A 11 2.17 -3.28 10.01
N LYS A 12 2.45 -3.53 11.30
CA LYS A 12 2.10 -4.81 11.95
C LYS A 12 0.60 -4.97 12.14
N GLU A 13 -0.08 -3.94 12.66
CA GLU A 13 -1.53 -3.95 12.90
C GLU A 13 -2.34 -4.08 11.60
N LEU A 14 -1.84 -3.51 10.51
CA LEU A 14 -2.51 -3.49 9.20
C LEU A 14 -2.11 -4.65 8.29
N LYS A 15 -1.17 -5.48 8.72
CA LYS A 15 -0.77 -6.70 8.01
C LYS A 15 -1.96 -7.53 7.50
N PRO A 16 -3.01 -7.83 8.29
CA PRO A 16 -4.16 -8.61 7.77
C PRO A 16 -4.90 -7.90 6.63
N ALA A 17 -5.04 -6.56 6.70
CA ALA A 17 -5.69 -5.80 5.63
C ALA A 17 -4.85 -5.78 4.34
N VAL A 18 -3.53 -5.64 4.47
CA VAL A 18 -2.59 -5.71 3.35
C VAL A 18 -2.61 -7.09 2.71
N GLN A 19 -2.56 -8.15 3.51
CA GLN A 19 -2.61 -9.53 3.01
C GLN A 19 -3.92 -9.83 2.29
N SER A 20 -5.06 -9.42 2.87
CA SER A 20 -6.36 -9.58 2.22
C SER A 20 -6.43 -8.85 0.87
N LYS A 21 -5.84 -7.65 0.77
CA LYS A 21 -5.76 -6.90 -0.49
C LYS A 21 -4.83 -7.55 -1.51
N LYS A 22 -3.70 -8.13 -1.06
CA LYS A 22 -2.81 -8.92 -1.93
C LYS A 22 -3.55 -10.13 -2.49
N GLU A 23 -4.21 -10.90 -1.62
CA GLU A 23 -4.97 -12.08 -2.02
C GLU A 23 -6.06 -11.73 -3.03
N GLU A 24 -6.73 -10.57 -2.89
CA GLU A 24 -7.66 -10.04 -3.88
C GLU A 24 -6.98 -9.80 -5.24
N PHE A 25 -5.80 -9.18 -5.28
CA PHE A 25 -5.08 -8.95 -6.53
C PHE A 25 -4.55 -10.24 -7.14
N HIS A 26 -4.08 -11.18 -6.32
CA HIS A 26 -3.67 -12.52 -6.73
C HIS A 26 -4.83 -13.27 -7.37
N TYR A 27 -6.01 -13.21 -6.74
CA TYR A 27 -7.23 -13.81 -7.28
C TYR A 27 -7.63 -13.23 -8.65
N LEU A 28 -7.30 -11.97 -8.90
CA LEU A 28 -7.49 -11.30 -10.20
C LEU A 28 -6.38 -11.63 -11.22
N GLY A 29 -5.44 -12.52 -10.89
CA GLY A 29 -4.36 -12.99 -11.78
C GLY A 29 -3.02 -12.28 -11.62
N TYR A 30 -2.87 -11.40 -10.62
CA TYR A 30 -1.63 -10.63 -10.38
C TYR A 30 -0.80 -11.25 -9.26
N GLU A 31 -0.32 -12.48 -9.48
CA GLU A 31 0.37 -13.29 -8.46
C GLU A 31 1.73 -12.72 -8.00
N SER A 32 2.35 -11.85 -8.80
CA SER A 32 3.65 -11.25 -8.47
C SER A 32 3.57 -10.14 -7.42
N VAL A 33 2.36 -9.68 -7.06
CA VAL A 33 2.19 -8.58 -6.11
C VAL A 33 2.63 -8.98 -4.71
N THR A 34 3.39 -8.12 -4.05
CA THR A 34 3.93 -8.31 -2.70
C THR A 34 3.23 -7.44 -1.65
N ASP A 35 3.34 -7.84 -0.38
CA ASP A 35 2.81 -7.04 0.74
C ASP A 35 3.55 -5.68 0.84
N GLU A 36 4.84 -5.67 0.49
CA GLU A 36 5.68 -4.47 0.45
C GLU A 36 5.20 -3.46 -0.59
N GLU A 37 4.97 -3.88 -1.84
CA GLU A 37 4.51 -2.98 -2.91
C GLU A 37 3.14 -2.35 -2.57
N ILE A 38 2.22 -3.13 -1.98
CA ILE A 38 0.93 -2.60 -1.54
C ILE A 38 1.12 -1.54 -0.46
N TRP A 39 1.98 -1.81 0.51
CA TRP A 39 2.28 -0.87 1.60
C TRP A 39 2.88 0.44 1.08
N GLU A 40 3.86 0.35 0.19
CA GLU A 40 4.49 1.52 -0.43
C GLU A 40 3.50 2.32 -1.28
N CYS A 41 2.64 1.64 -2.04
CA CYS A 41 1.57 2.27 -2.81
C CYS A 41 0.63 3.07 -1.91
N VAL A 42 0.20 2.49 -0.78
CA VAL A 42 -0.67 3.17 0.20
C VAL A 42 0.02 4.39 0.81
N GLN A 43 1.30 4.28 1.18
CA GLN A 43 2.07 5.42 1.67
C GLN A 43 2.18 6.53 0.62
N ALA A 44 2.40 6.18 -0.65
CA ALA A 44 2.43 7.14 -1.75
C ALA A 44 1.06 7.81 -1.96
N ARG A 45 -0.04 7.06 -1.85
CA ARG A 45 -1.41 7.60 -1.93
C ARG A 45 -1.70 8.58 -0.81
N LEU A 46 -1.33 8.27 0.43
CA LEU A 46 -1.47 9.19 1.58
C LEU A 46 -0.72 10.49 1.35
N LYS A 47 0.56 10.41 0.92
CA LYS A 47 1.39 11.58 0.61
C LYS A 47 0.77 12.42 -0.52
N LYS A 48 0.32 11.78 -1.60
CA LYS A 48 -0.32 12.44 -2.75
C LYS A 48 -1.61 13.17 -2.35
N LYS A 49 -2.42 12.56 -1.48
CA LYS A 49 -3.69 13.13 -1.00
C LYS A 49 -3.52 14.10 0.19
N LYS A 50 -2.30 14.28 0.71
CA LYS A 50 -1.99 15.06 1.92
C LYS A 50 -2.86 14.65 3.12
N ILE A 51 -3.14 13.36 3.25
CA ILE A 51 -3.93 12.80 4.35
C ILE A 51 -3.00 12.58 5.54
N GLU A 52 -3.41 13.04 6.72
CA GLU A 52 -2.68 12.74 7.96
C GLU A 52 -2.71 11.22 8.23
N PRO A 53 -1.57 10.60 8.51
CA PRO A 53 -1.52 9.17 8.77
C PRO A 53 -2.18 8.87 10.11
N ARG A 54 -3.35 8.23 10.05
CA ARG A 54 -4.10 7.67 11.18
C ARG A 54 -4.48 6.25 10.85
N LEU A 55 -4.64 5.38 11.85
CA LEU A 55 -4.93 3.95 11.62
C LEU A 55 -6.15 3.75 10.71
N HIS A 56 -7.27 4.43 10.99
CA HIS A 56 -8.48 4.34 10.15
C HIS A 56 -8.26 4.85 8.73
N ALA A 57 -7.46 5.89 8.54
CA ALA A 57 -7.15 6.44 7.22
C ALA A 57 -6.27 5.47 6.41
N LEU A 58 -5.32 4.80 7.07
CA LEU A 58 -4.50 3.75 6.45
C LEU A 58 -5.36 2.55 6.04
N VAL A 59 -6.24 2.05 6.93
CA VAL A 59 -7.19 0.98 6.60
C VAL A 59 -8.04 1.37 5.40
N ASP A 60 -8.63 2.57 5.41
CA ASP A 60 -9.45 3.08 4.32
C ASP A 60 -8.66 3.12 3.00
N GLN A 61 -7.42 3.63 3.02
CA GLN A 61 -6.59 3.65 1.82
C GLN A 61 -6.18 2.26 1.32
N ILE A 62 -5.99 1.28 2.20
CA ILE A 62 -5.73 -0.12 1.81
C ILE A 62 -6.97 -0.70 1.15
N LEU A 63 -8.14 -0.62 1.81
CA LEU A 63 -9.36 -1.25 1.32
C LEU A 63 -9.89 -0.58 0.04
N ALA A 64 -9.74 0.73 -0.08
CA ALA A 64 -10.08 1.51 -1.26
C ALA A 64 -9.00 1.50 -2.36
N LEU A 65 -7.94 0.68 -2.22
CA LEU A 65 -6.98 0.47 -3.29
C LEU A 65 -7.60 -0.43 -4.35
N SER A 66 -7.79 0.13 -5.54
CA SER A 66 -8.19 -0.64 -6.72
C SER A 66 -6.96 -1.19 -7.43
N LEU A 67 -7.12 -2.32 -8.11
CA LEU A 67 -6.07 -2.92 -8.94
C LEU A 67 -5.57 -1.92 -10.01
N ASN A 68 -6.48 -1.16 -10.63
CA ASN A 68 -6.10 -0.16 -11.63
C ASN A 68 -5.23 0.96 -11.07
N ASP A 69 -5.57 1.48 -9.88
CA ASP A 69 -4.74 2.47 -9.18
C ASP A 69 -3.35 1.89 -8.85
N PHE A 70 -3.32 0.64 -8.38
CA PHE A 70 -2.08 -0.05 -8.03
C PHE A 70 -1.17 -0.25 -9.25
N MET A 71 -1.72 -0.75 -10.37
CA MET A 71 -0.95 -0.94 -11.61
C MET A 71 -0.42 0.38 -12.16
N THR A 72 -1.24 1.44 -12.14
CA THR A 72 -0.78 2.78 -12.53
C THR A 72 0.39 3.25 -11.68
N TRP A 73 0.32 3.02 -10.36
CA TRP A 73 1.40 3.36 -9.45
C TRP A 73 2.68 2.55 -9.71
N LEU A 74 2.54 1.23 -9.92
CA LEU A 74 3.65 0.31 -10.16
C LEU A 74 4.40 0.68 -11.44
N THR A 75 3.68 0.90 -12.54
CA THR A 75 4.25 1.37 -13.81
C THR A 75 5.06 2.66 -13.62
N ILE A 76 4.55 3.62 -12.84
CA ILE A 76 5.28 4.87 -12.54
C ILE A 76 6.54 4.60 -11.71
N GLN A 77 6.52 3.66 -10.74
CA GLN A 77 7.73 3.32 -9.97
C GLN A 77 8.79 2.66 -10.85
N SER A 78 8.41 1.75 -11.74
CA SER A 78 9.36 1.09 -12.65
C SER A 78 10.12 2.07 -13.55
N TYR A 79 9.52 3.20 -13.91
CA TYR A 79 10.21 4.27 -14.66
C TYR A 79 11.13 5.15 -13.81
N LYS A 80 11.02 5.12 -12.48
CA LYS A 80 11.88 5.89 -11.57
C LYS A 80 13.13 5.13 -11.14
N GLU A 81 13.10 3.80 -11.25
CA GLU A 81 14.22 2.92 -10.90
C GLU A 81 15.17 2.67 -12.08
N GLY A 82 14.83 3.15 -13.29
CA GLY A 82 15.67 3.13 -14.50
C GLY A 82 16.20 4.51 -14.86
#